data_AF-A0A127VDY2-F1
#
_entry.id   AF-A0A127VDY2-F1
#
_cell.length_a   1.000
_cell.length_b   1.000
_cell.length_c   1.000
_cell.angle_alpha   90.00
_cell.angle_beta   90.00
_cell.angle_gamma   90.00
#
_symmetry.space_group_name_H-M   'P 1'
#
loop_
_entity.id
_entity.type
_entity.pdbx_description
1 polymer ?
#
loop_
_entity_poly.entity_id
_entity_poly.type
_entity_poly.pdbx_seq_one_letter_code
_entity_poly.pdbx_strand_id
1 'polypeptide(L)'
;MSSNINIQRICEHCVKPFRAKTTVTRFCGTICNGRHAKQKIRDLKIKVSETQVKENLISVINHPVLLEFLTIKQASKLLGICTKTLYNILQSGKIKGEAPRDE
;
A
#
# COMPACT_ATOMS: atom_id res chain seq x y z
N MET A 1 40.23 5.10 25.12
CA MET A 1 39.10 6.05 25.20
C MET A 1 38.00 5.48 26.08
N SER A 2 38.00 5.85 27.36
CA SER A 2 36.94 5.51 28.31
C SER A 2 36.21 6.78 28.70
N SER A 3 35.18 7.14 27.95
CA SER A 3 34.27 8.18 28.38
C SER A 3 33.25 7.53 29.32
N ASN A 4 33.30 7.87 30.61
CA ASN A 4 32.35 7.45 31.65
C ASN A 4 30.99 8.12 31.43
N ILE A 5 30.36 7.82 30.30
CA ILE A 5 29.12 8.44 29.85
C ILE A 5 27.96 7.68 30.49
N ASN A 6 27.16 8.37 31.28
CA ASN A 6 25.88 7.88 31.77
C ASN A 6 24.80 8.87 31.34
N ILE A 7 23.99 8.50 30.35
CA ILE A 7 22.94 9.34 29.77
C ILE A 7 21.58 8.75 30.15
N GLN A 8 20.61 9.58 30.51
CA GLN A 8 19.22 9.15 30.67
C GLN A 8 18.53 9.10 29.31
N ARG A 9 18.01 7.93 28.93
CA ARG A 9 17.26 7.72 27.67
C ARG A 9 15.94 7.02 27.96
N ILE A 10 15.02 7.04 26.99
CA ILE A 10 13.75 6.32 27.06
C ILE A 10 13.86 5.07 26.19
N CYS A 11 13.42 3.91 26.71
CA CYS A 11 13.41 2.66 25.97
C CYS A 11 12.37 2.71 24.84
N GLU A 12 12.78 2.42 23.61
CA GLU A 12 11.88 2.44 22.45
C GLU A 12 10.74 1.40 22.53
N HIS A 13 10.89 0.35 23.34
CA HIS A 13 9.86 -0.71 23.46
C HIS A 13 8.90 -0.50 24.64
N CYS A 14 9.43 -0.24 25.84
CA CYS A 14 8.60 -0.16 27.06
C CYS A 14 8.37 1.28 27.55
N VAL A 15 8.93 2.28 26.86
CA VAL A 15 8.76 3.72 27.13
C VAL A 15 9.22 4.14 28.54
N LYS A 16 9.98 3.28 29.22
CA LYS A 16 10.55 3.58 30.54
C LYS A 16 11.90 4.28 30.41
N PRO A 17 12.21 5.27 31.27
CA PRO A 17 13.53 5.87 31.33
C PRO A 17 14.56 4.86 31.86
N PHE A 18 15.78 4.89 31.32
CA PHE A 18 16.90 4.06 31.76
C PHE A 18 18.23 4.81 31.61
N ARG A 19 19.26 4.36 32.34
CA ARG A 19 20.62 4.88 32.24
C ARG A 19 21.41 4.10 31.19
N ALA A 20 21.83 4.80 30.16
CA ALA A 20 22.61 4.33 29.02
C ALA A 20 24.10 4.61 29.23
N LYS A 21 24.97 3.62 28.98
CA LYS A 21 26.44 3.78 29.01
C LYS A 21 27.03 4.27 27.68
N THR A 22 26.23 4.24 26.61
CA THR A 22 26.64 4.67 25.27
C THR A 22 25.53 5.48 24.61
N THR A 23 25.91 6.39 23.72
CA THR A 23 24.97 7.26 22.99
C THR A 23 24.03 6.51 22.04
N VAL A 24 24.41 5.29 21.63
CA VAL A 24 23.70 4.46 20.65
C VAL A 24 22.74 3.44 21.27
N THR A 25 22.66 3.36 22.61
CA THR A 25 21.76 2.40 23.26
C THR A 25 20.29 2.82 23.15
N ARG A 26 19.47 1.92 22.60
CA ARG A 26 18.05 2.16 22.27
C ARG A 26 17.07 1.53 23.26
N PHE A 27 17.50 0.49 23.97
CA PHE A 27 16.64 -0.32 24.85
C PHE A 27 17.23 -0.43 26.25
N CYS A 28 16.35 -0.55 27.25
CA CYS A 28 16.76 -0.74 28.65
C CYS A 28 17.37 -2.14 28.93
N GLY A 29 17.32 -3.07 27.98
CA GLY A 29 17.91 -4.41 28.11
C GLY A 29 17.62 -5.33 26.92
N THR A 30 18.24 -6.52 26.93
CA THR A 30 18.14 -7.54 25.86
C THR A 30 16.71 -8.05 25.66
N ILE A 31 15.93 -8.15 26.74
CA ILE A 31 14.52 -8.57 26.69
C ILE A 31 13.69 -7.61 25.85
N CYS A 32 13.82 -6.29 26.09
CA CYS A 32 13.08 -5.27 25.33
C CYS A 32 13.52 -5.24 23.86
N ASN A 33 14.82 -5.40 23.59
CA ASN A 33 15.33 -5.51 22.22
C ASN A 33 14.73 -6.73 21.49
N GLY A 34 14.72 -7.90 22.13
CA GLY A 34 14.15 -9.12 21.55
C GLY A 34 12.63 -9.02 21.32
N ARG A 35 11.88 -8.39 22.22
CA ARG A 35 10.45 -8.14 22.04
C ARG A 35 10.18 -7.19 20.88
N HIS A 36 10.93 -6.09 20.81
CA HIS A 36 10.83 -5.12 19.72
C HIS A 36 11.15 -5.78 18.36
N ALA A 37 12.18 -6.61 18.27
CA ALA A 37 12.52 -7.35 17.05
C ALA A 37 11.37 -8.27 16.61
N LYS A 38 10.76 -9.02 17.54
CA LYS A 38 9.60 -9.88 17.25
C LYS A 38 8.36 -9.08 16.84
N GLN A 39 8.12 -7.93 17.46
CA GLN A 39 7.02 -7.03 17.12
C GLN A 39 7.21 -6.48 15.70
N LYS A 40 8.39 -5.96 15.39
CA LYS A 40 8.72 -5.46 14.04
C LYS A 40 8.48 -6.51 12.96
N ILE A 41 8.87 -7.77 13.19
CA ILE A 41 8.63 -8.86 12.23
C ILE A 41 7.13 -9.13 12.06
N ARG A 42 6.34 -9.11 13.14
CA ARG A 42 4.88 -9.26 13.06
C ARG A 42 4.24 -8.11 12.29
N ASP A 43 4.63 -6.87 12.57
CA ASP A 43 4.08 -5.69 11.90
C ASP A 43 4.40 -5.71 10.40
N LEU A 44 5.59 -6.17 10.00
CA LEU A 44 5.92 -6.35 8.59
C LEU A 44 5.02 -7.39 7.92
N LYS A 45 4.76 -8.53 8.57
CA LYS A 45 3.86 -9.57 8.04
C LYS A 45 2.42 -9.07 7.91
N ILE A 46 1.93 -8.32 8.90
CA ILE A 46 0.59 -7.73 8.87
C ILE A 46 0.50 -6.74 7.71
N LYS A 47 1.47 -5.84 7.55
CA LYS A 47 1.51 -4.89 6.42
C LYS A 47 1.46 -5.57 5.07
N VAL A 48 2.21 -6.65 4.87
CA VAL A 48 2.18 -7.43 3.61
C VAL A 48 0.80 -8.05 3.37
N SER A 49 0.17 -8.60 4.41
CA SER A 49 -1.18 -9.14 4.29
C SER A 49 -2.21 -8.05 3.97
N GLU A 50 -2.12 -6.89 4.62
CA GLU A 50 -3.01 -5.76 4.36
C GLU A 50 -2.85 -5.22 2.94
N THR A 51 -1.62 -5.14 2.42
CA THR A 51 -1.39 -4.72 1.02
C THR A 51 -2.00 -5.71 0.03
N GLN A 52 -1.84 -7.02 0.26
CA GLN A 52 -2.44 -8.05 -0.58
C GLN A 52 -3.97 -7.99 -0.56
N VAL A 53 -4.58 -7.78 0.61
CA VAL A 53 -6.04 -7.60 0.72
C VAL A 53 -6.48 -6.38 -0.06
N LYS A 54 -5.79 -5.24 0.06
CA LYS A 54 -6.11 -4.03 -0.72
C LYS A 54 -6.01 -4.26 -2.22
N GLU A 55 -4.95 -4.90 -2.68
CA GLU A 55 -4.77 -5.24 -4.11
C GLU A 55 -5.89 -6.15 -4.62
N ASN A 56 -6.29 -7.16 -3.85
CA ASN A 56 -7.39 -8.05 -4.20
C ASN A 56 -8.75 -7.34 -4.19
N LEU A 57 -9.00 -6.43 -3.26
CA LEU A 57 -10.24 -5.64 -3.27
C LEU A 57 -10.30 -4.71 -4.50
N ILE A 58 -9.18 -4.10 -4.86
CA ILE A 58 -9.09 -3.25 -6.06
C ILE A 58 -9.33 -4.09 -7.32
N SER A 59 -8.82 -5.32 -7.40
CA SER A 59 -9.05 -6.19 -8.56
C SER A 59 -10.50 -6.66 -8.66
N VAL A 60 -11.18 -6.90 -7.54
CA VAL A 60 -12.61 -7.25 -7.51
C VAL A 60 -13.50 -6.07 -7.91
N ILE A 61 -13.22 -4.86 -7.42
CA ILE A 61 -14.00 -3.65 -7.78
C ILE A 61 -13.82 -3.29 -9.27
N ASN A 62 -12.61 -3.46 -9.81
CA ASN A 62 -12.34 -3.19 -11.22
C ASN A 62 -12.73 -4.35 -12.15
N HIS A 63 -13.44 -5.36 -11.64
CA HIS A 63 -13.90 -6.45 -12.48
C HIS A 63 -14.99 -5.92 -13.44
N PRO A 64 -14.75 -5.93 -14.77
CA PRO A 64 -15.61 -5.27 -15.75
C PRO A 64 -17.01 -5.88 -15.87
N VAL A 65 -17.27 -6.97 -15.16
CA VAL A 65 -18.54 -7.70 -15.15
C VAL A 65 -19.56 -7.08 -14.19
N LEU A 66 -19.10 -6.33 -13.17
CA LEU A 66 -19.97 -5.65 -12.19
C LEU A 66 -20.32 -4.21 -12.58
N LEU A 67 -19.62 -3.65 -13.56
CA LEU A 67 -19.87 -2.28 -14.03
C LEU A 67 -20.99 -2.32 -15.06
N GLU A 68 -22.13 -1.70 -14.75
CA GLU A 68 -23.27 -1.51 -15.68
C GLU A 68 -22.85 -0.71 -16.93
N PHE A 69 -21.80 0.11 -16.80
CA PHE A 69 -21.24 0.91 -17.87
C PHE A 69 -19.72 0.74 -17.92
N LEU A 70 -19.20 0.48 -19.12
CA LEU A 70 -17.76 0.39 -19.34
C LEU A 70 -17.22 1.71 -19.87
N THR A 71 -16.09 2.13 -19.32
CA THR A 71 -15.32 3.23 -19.94
C THR A 71 -14.74 2.78 -21.28
N ILE A 72 -14.54 3.74 -22.19
CA ILE A 72 -14.01 3.46 -23.54
C ILE A 72 -12.69 2.68 -23.50
N LYS A 73 -11.81 2.99 -22.53
CA LYS A 73 -10.54 2.26 -22.32
C LYS A 73 -10.74 0.82 -21.87
N GLN A 74 -11.73 0.56 -21.01
CA GLN A 74 -12.06 -0.80 -20.56
C GLN A 74 -12.68 -1.59 -21.72
N ALA A 75 -13.64 -1.01 -22.44
CA ALA A 75 -14.27 -1.63 -23.59
C ALA A 75 -13.25 -1.94 -24.71
N SER A 76 -12.31 -1.02 -24.97
CA SER A 76 -11.27 -1.22 -25.98
C SER A 76 -10.34 -2.38 -25.61
N LYS A 77 -9.99 -2.50 -24.32
CA LYS A 77 -9.17 -3.60 -23.81
C LYS A 77 -9.89 -4.95 -23.87
N LEU A 78 -11.20 -4.98 -23.60
CA LEU A 78 -12.02 -6.19 -23.72
C LEU A 78 -12.20 -6.66 -25.17
N LEU A 79 -12.43 -5.72 -26.08
CA LEU A 79 -12.61 -6.03 -27.51
C LEU A 79 -11.27 -6.27 -28.23
N GLY A 80 -10.13 -5.92 -27.61
CA GLY A 80 -8.80 -6.04 -28.21
C GLY A 80 -8.55 -5.01 -29.32
N ILE A 81 -9.22 -3.85 -29.28
CA ILE A 81 -9.16 -2.82 -30.31
C ILE A 81 -8.55 -1.54 -29.72
N CYS A 82 -7.92 -0.70 -30.53
CA CYS A 82 -7.51 0.63 -30.08
C CYS A 82 -8.72 1.53 -29.79
N THR A 83 -8.55 2.48 -28.86
CA THR A 83 -9.60 3.42 -28.42
C THR A 83 -10.18 4.22 -29.58
N LYS A 84 -9.35 4.64 -30.54
CA LYS A 84 -9.75 5.42 -31.72
C LYS A 84 -10.73 4.68 -32.62
N THR A 85 -10.53 3.39 -32.84
CA THR A 85 -11.47 2.56 -33.60
C THR A 85 -12.78 2.38 -32.83
N LEU A 86 -12.74 2.29 -31.51
CA LEU A 86 -13.96 2.22 -30.69
C LEU A 86 -14.77 3.53 -30.79
N TYR A 87 -14.11 4.69 -30.77
CA TYR A 87 -14.74 5.99 -31.06
C TYR A 87 -15.41 6.01 -32.45
N ASN A 88 -14.71 5.53 -33.49
CA ASN A 88 -15.28 5.45 -34.85
C ASN A 88 -16.53 4.55 -34.88
N ILE A 89 -16.51 3.43 -34.15
CA ILE A 89 -17.65 2.50 -34.05
C ILE A 89 -18.84 3.17 -33.33
N LEU A 90 -18.59 3.89 -32.25
CA LEU A 90 -19.61 4.68 -31.54
C LEU A 90 -20.21 5.77 -32.45
N GLN A 91 -19.37 6.50 -33.16
CA GLN A 91 -19.80 7.56 -34.08
C GLN A 91 -20.56 7.01 -35.28
N SER A 92 -20.24 5.79 -35.73
CA SER A 92 -20.99 5.07 -36.77
C SER A 92 -22.36 4.55 -36.30
N GLY A 93 -22.71 4.71 -35.02
CA GLY A 93 -24.00 4.31 -34.45
C GLY A 93 -24.19 2.79 -34.30
N LYS A 94 -23.17 1.98 -34.56
CA LYS A 94 -23.22 0.51 -34.46
C LYS A 94 -23.34 0.01 -33.02
N ILE A 95 -22.83 0.79 -32.06
CA ILE A 95 -22.92 0.52 -30.62
C ILE A 95 -23.53 1.76 -29.97
N LYS A 96 -24.52 1.56 -29.09
CA LYS A 96 -25.10 2.64 -28.29
C LYS A 96 -24.17 2.92 -27.10
N GLY A 97 -23.71 4.15 -26.98
CA GLY A 97 -22.91 4.61 -25.85
C GLY A 97 -22.84 6.13 -25.82
N GLU A 98 -22.65 6.70 -24.63
CA GLU A 98 -22.41 8.14 -24.47
C GLU A 98 -20.94 8.42 -24.80
N ALA A 99 -20.70 9.04 -25.96
CA ALA A 99 -19.39 9.60 -26.26
C ALA A 99 -19.19 10.86 -25.39
N PRO A 100 -18.03 11.03 -24.73
CA PRO A 100 -17.70 12.31 -24.09
C PRO A 100 -17.79 13.39 -25.16
N ARG A 101 -18.61 14.42 -24.91
CA ARG A 101 -18.63 15.62 -25.77
C ARG A 101 -17.32 16.33 -25.47
N ASP A 102 -16.44 16.38 -26.46
CA ASP A 102 -15.22 17.16 -26.40
C ASP A 102 -15.63 18.64 -26.30
N GLU A 103 -15.63 19.19 -25.08
CA GLU A 103 -15.46 20.63 -24.82
C GLU A 103 -13.98 20.96 -24.70
#